data_AF-A0A838SSN3-F1
#
_entry.id   AF-A0A838SSN3-F1
#
_cell.length_a   1.000
_cell.length_b   1.000
_cell.length_c   1.000
_cell.angle_alpha   90.00
_cell.angle_beta   90.00
_cell.angle_gamma   90.00
#
_symmetry.space_group_name_H-M   'P 1'
#
loop_
_entity.id
_entity.type
_entity.pdbx_description
1 polymer ?
#
loop_
_entity_poly.entity_id
_entity_poly.type
_entity_poly.pdbx_seq_one_letter_code
_entity_poly.pdbx_strand_id
1 'polypeptide(L)' 'MLPALRNARGGPSLRVRVLAALLVLGLAALSAPVLIPVLGWLLDQVW' A
#
# COMPACT_ATOMS: atom_id res chain seq x y z
N MET A 1 -24.79 -3.57 -6.73
CA MET A 1 -24.16 -2.41 -6.06
C MET A 1 -22.71 -2.12 -6.49
N LEU A 2 -22.05 -2.96 -7.30
CA LEU A 2 -20.71 -2.68 -7.85
C LEU A 2 -20.59 -1.65 -9.01
N PRO A 3 -21.64 -1.24 -9.75
CA PRO A 3 -21.48 -0.30 -10.87
C PRO A 3 -20.90 1.06 -10.45
N ALA A 4 -21.22 1.53 -9.24
CA ALA A 4 -20.77 2.83 -8.74
C ALA A 4 -19.25 2.91 -8.46
N LEU A 5 -18.56 1.76 -8.38
CA LEU A 5 -17.12 1.69 -8.14
C LEU A 5 -16.31 1.58 -9.44
N ARG A 6 -16.96 1.36 -10.59
CA ARG A 6 -16.30 1.23 -11.89
C ARG A 6 -16.40 2.55 -12.65
N ASN A 7 -15.27 3.00 -13.17
CA ASN A 7 -15.21 4.08 -14.14
C ASN A 7 -15.85 3.63 -15.47
N ALA A 8 -16.26 4.58 -16.31
CA ALA A 8 -16.86 4.32 -17.63
C ALA A 8 -16.02 3.42 -18.57
N ARG A 9 -14.71 3.28 -18.27
CA ARG A 9 -13.76 2.44 -19.00
C ARG A 9 -13.56 1.05 -18.38
N GLY A 10 -14.41 0.64 -17.43
CA GLY A 10 -14.43 -0.68 -16.80
C GLY A 10 -13.45 -0.89 -15.63
N GLY A 11 -12.52 0.05 -15.41
CA GLY A 11 -11.52 0.02 -14.32
C GLY A 11 -11.99 0.66 -13.00
N PRO A 12 -11.21 0.54 -11.92
CA PRO A 12 -11.55 1.12 -10.62
C PRO A 12 -11.66 2.65 -10.71
N SER A 13 -12.69 3.22 -10.06
CA SER A 13 -12.88 4.67 -10.02
C SER A 13 -11.70 5.37 -9.34
N LEU A 14 -11.46 6.63 -9.69
CA LEU A 14 -10.34 7.42 -9.12
C LEU A 14 -10.37 7.44 -7.60
N ARG A 15 -11.57 7.54 -7.00
CA ARG A 15 -11.78 7.51 -5.54
C ARG A 15 -11.30 6.20 -4.93
N VAL A 16 -11.58 5.06 -5.57
CA VAL A 16 -11.12 3.74 -5.12
C VAL A 16 -9.59 3.62 -5.22
N ARG A 17 -8.98 4.15 -6.29
CA ARG A 17 -7.51 4.17 -6.40
C ARG A 17 -6.85 5.01 -5.31
N VAL A 18 -7.42 6.18 -5.01
CA VAL A 18 -6.92 7.05 -3.92
C VAL A 18 -7.10 6.38 -2.56
N LEU A 19 -8.26 5.77 -2.29
CA LEU A 19 -8.48 5.01 -1.05
C LEU A 19 -7.49 3.86 -0.91
N ALA A 20 -7.28 3.09 -1.99
CA ALA A 20 -6.32 2.00 -2.01
C ALA A 20 -4.89 2.51 -1.75
N ALA A 21 -4.50 3.62 -2.38
CA ALA A 21 -3.19 4.23 -2.15
C ALA A 21 -3.00 4.67 -0.69
N LEU A 22 -4.01 5.32 -0.09
CA LEU A 22 -3.99 5.72 1.31
C LEU A 22 -3.90 4.51 2.26
N LEU A 23 -4.62 3.43 1.94
CA LEU A 23 -4.58 2.18 2.69
C LEU A 23 -3.18 1.56 2.65
N VAL A 24 -2.57 1.48 1.47
CA VAL A 24 -1.20 0.96 1.29
C VAL A 24 -0.18 1.83 2.03
N LEU A 25 -0.30 3.15 1.95
CA LEU A 25 0.55 4.09 2.69
C LEU A 25 0.41 3.92 4.21
N GLY A 26 -0.83 3.79 4.71
CA GLY A 26 -1.09 3.55 6.13
C GLY A 26 -0.52 2.22 6.60
N LEU A 27 -0.68 1.16 5.82
CA LEU A 27 -0.09 -0.15 6.13
C LEU A 27 1.43 -0.11 6.12
N ALA A 28 2.04 0.58 5.15
CA ALA A 28 3.47 0.75 5.06
C ALA A 28 4.01 1.53 6.28
N ALA A 29 3.32 2.60 6.69
CA ALA A 29 3.69 3.37 7.88
C ALA A 29 3.58 2.54 9.17
N LEU A 30 2.54 1.71 9.30
CA LEU A 30 2.36 0.81 10.45
C LEU A 30 3.39 -0.32 10.49
N SER A 31 3.80 -0.82 9.33
CA SER A 31 4.79 -1.89 9.21
C SER A 31 6.24 -1.40 9.21
N ALA A 32 6.48 -0.11 8.96
CA ALA A 32 7.79 0.53 9.02
C ALA A 32 8.59 0.23 10.31
N PRO A 33 8.04 0.40 11.53
CA PRO A 33 8.81 0.11 12.75
C PRO A 33 9.26 -1.34 12.89
N VAL A 34 8.61 -2.28 12.20
CA VAL A 34 9.00 -3.70 12.17
C VAL A 34 9.95 -3.99 11.00
N LEU A 35 9.70 -3.40 9.83
CA LEU A 35 10.51 -3.62 8.62
C LEU A 35 11.88 -2.97 8.71
N ILE A 36 11.99 -1.76 9.28
CA ILE A 36 13.26 -1.03 9.41
C ILE A 36 14.32 -1.83 10.19
N PRO A 37 14.06 -2.38 11.40
CA PRO A 37 15.05 -3.14 12.13
C PRO A 37 15.40 -4.47 11.44
N VAL A 38 14.43 -5.13 10.80
CA VAL A 38 14.68 -6.37 10.05
C VAL A 38 15.57 -6.11 8.83
N LEU A 39 15.31 -5.05 8.07
CA LEU A 39 16.16 -4.63 6.95
C LEU A 39 17.55 -4.23 7.43
N GLY A 40 17.65 -3.51 8.55
CA GLY A 40 18.93 -3.16 9.16
C GLY A 40 19.75 -4.39 9.55
N TRP A 41 19.12 -5.36 10.21
CA TRP A 41 19.75 -6.64 10.54
C TRP A 41 20.18 -7.42 9.29
N LEU A 42 19.35 -7.45 8.24
CA LEU A 42 19.68 -8.18 7.02
C LEU A 42 20.86 -7.55 6.26
N LEU A 43 20.95 -6.22 6.25
CA LEU A 43 22.06 -5.49 5.65
C LEU A 43 23.37 -5.71 6.43
N ASP A 44 23.29 -5.79 7.76
CA ASP A 44 24.41 -6.13 8.63
C ASP A 44 24.93 -7.57 8.43
N GLN A 45 24.08 -8.50 7.99
CA GLN A 45 24.52 -9.86 7.65
C GLN A 45 25.22 -9.97 6.29
N VAL A 46 25.02 -9.01 5.40
CA VAL A 46 25.56 -9.04 4.02
C VAL A 46 26.87 -8.26 3.89
N TRP A 47 27.16 -7.34 4.81
CA TRP A 47 28.35 -6.48 4.79
C TRP A 47 29.34 -6.82 5.91
#